data_AF-A0A836S8E6-F1
#
_entry.id   AF-A0A836S8E6-F1
#
_cell.length_a   1.000
_cell.length_b   1.000
_cell.length_c   1.000
_cell.angle_alpha   90.00
_cell.angle_beta   90.00
_cell.angle_gamma   90.00
#
_symmetry.space_group_name_H-M   'P 1'
#
loop_
_entity.id
_entity.type
_entity.pdbx_description
1 polymer ?
#
loop_
_entity_poly.entity_id
_entity_poly.type
_entity_poly.pdbx_seq_one_letter_code
_entity_poly.pdbx_strand_id
1 'polypeptide(L)'
;MKKAKKVTRIAYSDDLNQAKYEALNEIAECCGSVRTEVWRSYGAKNGLAAKFRPVRDGWIADGFIKNLPQRIWRATLSDTLDDVKANREAAKEKVIR
;
A
#
# COMPACT_ATOMS: atom_id res chain seq x y z
N MET A 1 -14.07 27.04 -1.24
CA MET A 1 -13.73 25.84 -0.42
C MET A 1 -12.31 26.01 0.11
N LYS A 2 -12.08 25.96 1.43
CA LYS A 2 -10.72 26.05 2.00
C LYS A 2 -9.93 24.80 1.57
N LYS A 3 -8.82 24.96 0.85
CA LYS A 3 -7.89 23.86 0.58
C LYS A 3 -7.43 23.30 1.92
N ALA A 4 -7.64 22.00 2.15
CA ALA A 4 -7.09 21.33 3.33
C ALA A 4 -5.56 21.50 3.33
N LYS A 5 -5.01 21.94 4.45
CA LYS A 5 -3.56 22.11 4.62
C LYS A 5 -2.94 20.71 4.51
N LYS A 6 -2.02 20.49 3.56
CA LYS A 6 -1.22 19.25 3.52
C LYS A 6 -0.33 19.25 4.77
N VAL A 7 -0.57 18.32 5.68
CA VAL A 7 0.24 18.13 6.90
C VAL A 7 0.78 16.72 6.87
N THR A 8 2.10 16.58 6.96
CA THR A 8 2.76 15.28 7.18
C THR A 8 2.79 15.04 8.68
N ARG A 9 2.15 13.97 9.15
CA ARG A 9 2.24 13.52 10.54
C ARG A 9 3.14 12.29 10.57
N ILE A 10 4.27 12.40 11.24
CA ILE A 10 5.11 11.24 11.54
C ILE A 10 4.68 10.74 12.92
N ALA A 11 4.22 9.49 12.98
CA ALA A 11 3.87 8.84 14.24
C ALA A 11 5.13 8.27 14.87
N TYR A 12 5.30 8.52 16.17
CA TYR A 12 6.36 7.94 16.99
C TYR A 12 5.73 7.25 18.19
N SER A 13 6.37 6.19 18.68
CA SER A 13 6.04 5.57 19.96
C SER A 13 7.28 5.61 20.85
N ASP A 14 7.16 6.21 22.03
CA ASP A 14 8.16 6.10 23.08
C ASP A 14 7.93 4.82 23.90
N ASP A 15 9.02 4.26 24.43
CA ASP A 15 9.02 3.11 25.35
C ASP A 15 8.26 1.87 24.85
N LEU A 16 8.41 1.56 23.56
CA LEU A 16 7.85 0.33 23.01
C LEU A 16 8.64 -0.87 23.59
N ASN A 17 7.94 -1.78 24.27
CA ASN A 17 8.57 -3.00 24.74
C ASN A 17 9.04 -3.87 23.56
N GLN A 18 10.05 -4.71 23.81
CA GLN A 18 10.71 -5.50 22.76
C GLN A 18 9.73 -6.40 21.99
N ALA A 19 8.83 -7.08 22.69
CA ALA A 19 7.85 -7.98 22.07
C ALA A 19 6.86 -7.23 21.15
N LYS A 20 6.43 -6.02 21.51
CA LYS A 20 5.58 -5.18 20.65
C LYS A 20 6.35 -4.69 19.43
N TYR A 21 7.62 -4.32 19.62
CA TYR A 21 8.48 -3.90 18.52
C TYR A 21 8.64 -5.01 17.48
N GLU A 22 8.95 -6.23 17.93
CA GLU A 22 9.06 -7.41 17.08
C GLU A 22 7.75 -7.69 16.32
N ALA A 23 6.61 -7.69 17.01
CA ALA A 23 5.31 -7.89 16.37
C ALA A 23 4.99 -6.83 15.32
N LEU A 24 5.34 -5.56 15.57
CA LEU A 24 5.17 -4.48 14.59
C LEU A 24 6.09 -4.66 13.37
N ASN A 25 7.32 -5.12 13.58
CA ASN A 25 8.24 -5.41 12.48
C ASN A 25 7.74 -6.56 11.62
N GLU A 26 7.26 -7.65 12.21
CA GLU A 26 6.67 -8.77 11.46
C GLU A 26 5.48 -8.31 10.61
N ILE A 27 4.59 -7.48 11.18
CA ILE A 27 3.48 -6.87 10.46
C ILE A 27 3.99 -5.98 9.32
N ALA A 28 5.03 -5.17 9.56
CA ALA A 28 5.62 -4.26 8.58
C ALA A 28 6.26 -5.03 7.41
N GLU A 29 6.96 -6.12 7.68
CA GLU A 29 7.53 -7.03 6.68
C GLU A 29 6.43 -7.68 5.83
N CYS A 30 5.40 -8.22 6.47
CA CYS A 30 4.23 -8.78 5.76
C CYS A 30 3.57 -7.74 4.85
N CYS A 31 3.40 -6.52 5.34
CA CYS A 31 2.89 -5.40 4.55
C CYS A 31 3.86 -5.05 3.40
N GLY A 32 5.18 -5.13 3.62
CA GLY A 32 6.19 -4.90 2.59
C GLY A 32 6.08 -5.88 1.41
N SER A 33 5.83 -7.15 1.70
CA SER A 33 5.57 -8.18 0.67
C SER A 33 4.32 -7.85 -0.15
N VAL A 34 3.24 -7.42 0.52
CA VAL A 34 2.01 -6.96 -0.16
C VAL A 34 2.30 -5.77 -1.08
N ARG A 35 3.00 -4.75 -0.59
CA ARG A 35 3.36 -3.58 -1.42
C ARG A 35 4.15 -3.98 -2.65
N THR A 36 5.15 -4.84 -2.45
CA THR A 36 6.01 -5.34 -3.53
C THR A 36 5.20 -6.06 -4.61
N GLU A 37 4.27 -6.92 -4.20
CA GLU A 37 3.43 -7.65 -5.14
C GLU A 37 2.49 -6.72 -5.92
N VAL A 38 1.86 -5.76 -5.23
CA VAL A 38 1.01 -4.76 -5.90
C VAL A 38 1.82 -3.98 -6.95
N TRP A 39 3.04 -3.56 -6.61
CA TRP A 39 3.91 -2.85 -7.56
C TRP A 39 4.34 -3.71 -8.73
N ARG A 40 4.67 -4.98 -8.51
CA ARG A 40 5.02 -5.93 -9.59
C ARG A 40 3.84 -6.17 -10.52
N SER A 41 2.66 -6.39 -9.96
CA SER A 41 1.45 -6.74 -10.72
C SER A 41 0.80 -5.53 -11.40
N TYR A 42 0.80 -4.36 -10.76
CA TYR A 42 0.01 -3.20 -11.19
C TYR A 42 0.81 -1.92 -11.42
N GLY A 43 2.09 -1.88 -11.07
CA GLY A 43 2.96 -0.71 -11.26
C GLY A 43 3.32 -0.42 -12.71
N ALA A 44 3.26 -1.42 -13.59
CA ALA A 44 3.54 -1.27 -15.01
C ALA A 44 2.34 -0.72 -15.81
N LYS A 45 2.58 -0.37 -17.09
CA LYS A 45 1.57 0.24 -17.98
C LYS A 45 0.26 -0.56 -18.05
N ASN A 46 0.35 -1.89 -17.97
CA ASN A 46 -0.76 -2.86 -18.06
C ASN A 46 -1.69 -2.91 -16.83
N GLY A 47 -1.28 -2.37 -15.67
CA GLY A 47 -2.11 -2.27 -14.46
C GLY A 47 -3.18 -1.17 -14.49
N LEU A 48 -3.44 -0.57 -15.67
CA LEU A 48 -4.17 0.69 -15.88
C LEU A 48 -5.56 0.76 -15.23
N ALA A 49 -6.19 -0.39 -14.97
CA ALA A 49 -7.57 -0.50 -14.49
C ALA A 49 -7.69 -1.24 -13.15
N ALA A 50 -6.59 -1.48 -12.43
CA ALA A 50 -6.61 -2.17 -11.15
C ALA A 50 -7.40 -1.35 -10.12
N LYS A 51 -8.64 -1.80 -9.85
CA LYS A 51 -9.50 -1.25 -8.80
C LYS A 51 -9.36 -2.10 -7.56
N PHE A 52 -9.45 -1.46 -6.39
CA PHE A 52 -9.34 -2.15 -5.11
C PHE A 52 -10.25 -3.38 -5.00
N ARG A 53 -11.54 -3.28 -5.36
CA ARG A 53 -12.51 -4.39 -5.19
C ARG A 53 -12.16 -5.64 -6.02
N PRO A 54 -12.00 -5.57 -7.37
CA PRO A 54 -11.59 -6.73 -8.16
C PRO A 54 -10.29 -7.38 -7.69
N VAL A 55 -9.27 -6.58 -7.34
CA VAL A 55 -7.97 -7.08 -6.88
C VAL A 55 -8.12 -7.80 -5.53
N ARG A 56 -8.81 -7.16 -4.58
CA ARG A 56 -9.12 -7.74 -3.27
C ARG A 56 -9.86 -9.05 -3.40
N ASP A 57 -10.88 -9.10 -4.25
CA ASP A 57 -11.74 -10.29 -4.40
C ASP A 57 -10.96 -11.46 -5.00
N GLY A 58 -10.08 -11.19 -5.98
CA GLY A 58 -9.12 -12.17 -6.49
C GLY A 58 -8.19 -12.70 -5.38
N TRP A 59 -7.56 -11.81 -4.62
CA TRP A 59 -6.63 -12.21 -3.55
C TRP A 59 -7.29 -13.00 -2.41
N ILE A 60 -8.57 -12.72 -2.14
CA ILE A 60 -9.38 -13.52 -1.19
C ILE A 60 -9.65 -14.90 -1.76
N ALA A 61 -10.07 -14.99 -3.03
CA ALA A 61 -10.34 -16.26 -3.69
C ALA A 61 -9.09 -17.15 -3.78
N ASP A 62 -7.94 -16.54 -4.07
CA ASP A 62 -6.65 -17.22 -4.19
C ASP A 62 -6.01 -17.56 -2.83
N GLY A 63 -6.57 -17.05 -1.72
CA GLY A 63 -5.99 -17.23 -0.39
C GLY A 63 -4.56 -16.68 -0.28
N PHE A 64 -4.28 -15.59 -1.01
CA PHE A 64 -2.92 -15.05 -1.21
C PHE A 64 -2.25 -14.62 0.11
N ILE A 65 -3.04 -14.09 1.06
CA ILE A 65 -2.54 -13.58 2.34
C ILE A 65 -3.10 -14.43 3.48
N LYS A 66 -2.21 -15.15 4.16
CA LYS A 66 -2.53 -16.03 5.30
C LYS A 66 -2.08 -15.48 6.65
N ASN A 67 -0.96 -14.76 6.66
CA ASN A 67 -0.24 -14.39 7.89
C ASN A 67 -0.56 -12.96 8.37
N LEU A 68 -1.55 -12.29 7.77
CA LEU A 68 -1.88 -10.91 8.11
C LEU A 68 -3.41 -10.75 8.26
N PRO A 69 -3.90 -10.08 9.33
CA PRO A 69 -5.33 -9.84 9.49
C PRO A 69 -5.92 -9.10 8.30
N GLN A 70 -7.16 -9.47 7.93
CA GLN A 70 -7.84 -8.91 6.75
C GLN A 70 -7.88 -7.39 6.74
N ARG A 71 -8.09 -6.77 7.91
CA ARG A 71 -8.15 -5.32 8.04
C ARG A 71 -6.84 -4.65 7.62
N ILE A 72 -5.70 -5.22 8.00
CA ILE A 72 -4.39 -4.61 7.79
C ILE A 72 -4.01 -4.71 6.31
N TRP A 73 -4.04 -5.92 5.74
CA TRP A 73 -3.60 -6.08 4.35
C TRP A 73 -4.53 -5.40 3.35
N ARG A 74 -5.83 -5.30 3.64
CA ARG A 74 -6.78 -4.54 2.80
C ARG A 74 -6.47 -3.05 2.79
N ALA A 75 -6.10 -2.48 3.94
CA ALA A 75 -5.66 -1.10 4.01
C ALA A 75 -4.38 -0.91 3.19
N THR A 76 -3.37 -1.76 3.43
CA THR A 76 -2.11 -1.73 2.66
C THR A 76 -2.33 -1.85 1.16
N LEU A 77 -3.20 -2.75 0.71
CA LEU A 77 -3.55 -2.92 -0.71
C LEU A 77 -4.17 -1.64 -1.28
N SER A 78 -5.14 -1.04 -0.59
CA SER A 78 -5.79 0.20 -1.03
C SER A 78 -4.77 1.33 -1.13
N ASP A 79 -3.99 1.55 -0.09
CA ASP A 79 -2.99 2.61 -0.02
C ASP A 79 -1.94 2.45 -1.12
N THR A 80 -1.47 1.22 -1.36
CA THR A 80 -0.45 0.98 -2.41
C THR A 80 -1.01 1.18 -3.81
N LEU A 81 -2.27 0.82 -4.07
CA LEU A 81 -2.90 1.09 -5.36
C LEU A 81 -3.06 2.61 -5.59
N ASP A 82 -3.36 3.36 -4.53
CA ASP A 82 -3.41 4.83 -4.59
C ASP A 82 -2.01 5.43 -4.82
N ASP A 83 -0.95 4.88 -4.21
CA ASP A 83 0.43 5.29 -4.47
C ASP A 83 0.85 5.02 -5.91
N VAL A 84 0.50 3.85 -6.47
CA VAL A 84 0.74 3.52 -7.88
C VAL A 84 0.05 4.53 -8.80
N LYS A 85 -1.21 4.87 -8.49
CA LYS A 85 -1.97 5.87 -9.24
C LYS A 85 -1.31 7.25 -9.16
N ALA A 86 -0.94 7.70 -7.96
CA ALA A 86 -0.31 8.99 -7.72
C ALA A 86 1.06 9.10 -8.42
N ASN A 87 1.90 8.07 -8.33
CA ASN A 87 3.19 8.01 -9.00
C ASN A 87 3.04 8.16 -10.52
N ARG A 88 2.04 7.50 -11.11
CA ARG A 88 1.76 7.62 -12.55
C ARG A 88 1.21 8.97 -12.95
N GLU A 89 0.36 9.59 -12.13
CA GLU A 89 -0.12 10.95 -12.36
C GLU A 89 1.03 11.95 -12.35
N ALA A 90 2.01 11.78 -11.45
CA ALA A 90 3.23 12.57 -11.41
C ALA A 90 4.13 12.31 -12.64
N ALA A 91 4.23 11.06 -13.11
CA ALA A 91 5.01 10.69 -14.28
C ALA A 91 4.47 11.25 -15.62
N LYS A 92 3.28 11.87 -15.64
CA LYS A 92 2.69 12.49 -16.85
C LYS A 92 3.31 13.84 -17.21
N GLU A 93 4.37 14.29 -16.53
CA GLU A 93 5.20 15.38 -17.07
C GLU A 93 5.88 14.93 -18.36
N LYS A 94 5.62 15.68 -19.44
CA LYS A 94 6.32 15.51 -20.70
C LYS A 94 7.80 15.74 -20.42
N VAL A 95 8.64 14.70 -20.51
CA VAL A 95 10.08 14.90 -20.62
C VAL A 95 10.30 15.63 -21.95
N ILE A 96 10.47 16.95 -21.88
CA ILE A 96 10.93 17.74 -23.03
C ILE A 96 12.40 17.38 -23.17
N ARG A 97 12.71 16.52 -24.14
CA ARG A 97 14.07 16.32 -24.65
C ARG A 97 14.29 17.28 -25.81
#